data_AF-A0A2W4VW89-F1
#
_entry.id   AF-A0A2W4VW89-F1
#
_cell.length_a   1.000
_cell.length_b   1.000
_cell.length_c   1.000
_cell.angle_alpha   90.00
_cell.angle_beta   90.00
_cell.angle_gamma   90.00
#
_symmetry.space_group_name_H-M   'P 1'
#
loop_
_entity.id
_entity.type
_entity.pdbx_description
1 polymer ?
#
loop_
_entity_poly.entity_id
_entity_poly.type
_entity_poly.pdbx_seq_one_letter_code
_entity_poly.pdbx_strand_id
1 'polypeptide(L)' 'MIIEFLKGDAPNFESCTRCQAETYEVVRGMLQERKRVKTSEILARLNLKSTAPYYSRLTHLQEKGYLRWGKAPTQATA' A
#
# COMPACT_ATOMS: atom_id res chain seq x y z
N MET A 1 -5.20 -9.21 0.29
CA MET A 1 -3.97 -8.45 -0.06
C MET A 1 -3.12 -8.43 1.19
N ILE A 2 -1.82 -8.72 1.04
CA ILE A 2 -0.84 -8.67 2.13
C ILE A 2 0.05 -7.46 1.85
N ILE A 3 0.29 -6.63 2.86
CA ILE A 3 1.22 -5.50 2.80
C ILE A 3 2.14 -5.61 4.01
N GLU A 4 3.44 -5.62 3.75
CA GLU A 4 4.49 -5.72 4.76
C GLU A 4 5.45 -4.55 4.57
N PHE A 5 5.55 -3.67 5.58
CA PHE A 5 6.51 -2.58 5.55
C PHE A 5 7.92 -3.10 5.85
N LEU A 6 8.88 -2.68 5.04
CA LEU A 6 10.28 -3.07 5.23
C LEU A 6 10.88 -2.17 6.33
N LYS A 7 11.48 -2.78 7.36
CA LYS A 7 11.85 -2.15 8.63
C LYS A 7 13.08 -1.22 8.55
N GLY A 8 13.54 -0.88 7.34
CA GLY A 8 14.88 -0.34 7.10
C GLY A 8 15.02 1.18 7.21
N ASP A 9 14.09 1.95 6.66
CA ASP A 9 14.23 3.41 6.60
C ASP A 9 12.84 4.05 6.53
N ALA A 10 12.66 5.20 7.17
CA ALA A 10 11.52 6.04 6.85
C ALA A 10 11.62 6.35 5.35
N PRO A 11 10.54 6.19 4.56
CA PRO A 11 10.63 6.39 3.13
C PRO A 11 11.17 7.78 2.85
N ASN A 12 12.25 7.87 2.05
CA ASN A 12 12.69 9.16 1.57
C ASN A 12 11.64 9.68 0.57
N PHE A 13 10.72 10.50 1.08
CA PHE A 13 9.62 11.05 0.31
C PHE A 13 10.08 12.00 -0.79
N GLU A 14 11.34 12.48 -0.77
CA GLU A 14 11.91 13.28 -1.86
C GLU A 14 11.93 12.50 -3.19
N SER A 15 12.04 11.17 -3.12
CA SER A 15 12.00 10.29 -4.29
C SER A 15 10.58 9.83 -4.65
N CYS A 16 9.55 10.24 -3.91
CA CYS A 16 8.16 9.85 -4.13
C CYS A 16 7.35 11.01 -4.71
N THR A 17 6.40 10.69 -5.57
CA THR A 17 5.35 11.67 -5.89
C THR A 17 4.44 11.88 -4.68
N ARG A 18 3.78 13.05 -4.58
CA ARG A 18 2.82 13.34 -3.51
C ARG A 18 1.79 12.23 -3.32
N CYS A 19 1.28 11.68 -4.43
CA CYS A 19 0.34 10.57 -4.42
C CYS A 19 0.91 9.26 -3.85
N GLN A 20 2.20 8.98 -4.08
CA GLN A 20 2.88 7.79 -3.54
C GLN A 20 3.13 7.96 -2.04
N ALA A 21 3.61 9.13 -1.62
CA ALA A 21 3.82 9.46 -0.21
C ALA A 21 2.51 9.36 0.59
N GLU A 22 1.44 9.98 0.10
CA GLU A 22 0.10 9.93 0.71
C GLU A 22 -0.42 8.48 0.80
N THR A 23 -0.23 7.68 -0.25
CA THR A 23 -0.64 6.26 -0.23
C THR A 23 0.13 5.48 0.84
N TYR A 24 1.44 5.72 0.98
CA TYR A 24 2.25 5.08 2.00
C TYR A 24 1.75 5.43 3.40
N GLU A 25 1.52 6.71 3.69
CA GLU A 25 1.07 7.17 5.01
C GLU A 25 -0.32 6.65 5.36
N VAL A 26 -1.27 6.70 4.42
CA VAL A 26 -2.62 6.15 4.63
C VAL A 26 -2.57 4.67 4.96
N VAL A 27 -1.84 3.89 4.16
CA VAL A 27 -1.74 2.43 4.38
C VAL A 27 -1.02 2.12 5.69
N ARG A 28 0.05 2.86 6.01
CA ARG A 28 0.81 2.69 7.25
C ARG A 28 -0.04 2.98 8.47
N GLY A 29 -0.73 4.13 8.49
CA GLY A 29 -1.62 4.51 9.58
C GLY A 29 -2.73 3.48 9.79
N MET A 30 -3.38 3.05 8.70
CA MET A 30 -4.45 2.06 8.80
C MET A 30 -3.96 0.69 9.31
N LEU A 31 -2.73 0.26 8.96
CA LEU A 31 -2.14 -0.97 9.46
C LEU A 31 -1.62 -0.86 10.91
N GLN A 32 -1.21 0.32 11.35
CA GLN A 32 -0.89 0.58 12.76
C GLN A 32 -2.14 0.55 13.64
N GLU A 33 -3.26 1.11 13.15
CA GLU A 33 -4.53 1.12 13.88
C GLU A 33 -5.20 -0.27 13.90
N ARG A 34 -5.03 -1.08 12.84
CA ARG A 34 -5.81 -2.31 12.63
C ARG A 34 -4.96 -3.37 11.93
N LYS A 35 -5.00 -4.62 12.42
CA LYS A 35 -4.30 -5.77 11.78
C LYS A 35 -4.72 -6.06 10.34
N ARG A 36 -5.91 -5.60 9.91
CA ARG A 36 -6.44 -5.84 8.55
C ARG A 36 -7.14 -4.59 8.04
N VAL A 37 -6.81 -4.20 6.80
CA VAL A 37 -7.37 -3.03 6.11
C VAL A 37 -8.03 -3.48 4.82
N LYS A 38 -9.26 -3.00 4.56
CA LYS A 38 -9.98 -3.32 3.32
C LYS A 38 -9.50 -2.39 2.22
N THR A 39 -9.30 -2.92 1.01
CA THR A 39 -8.91 -2.12 -0.16
C THR A 39 -9.90 -0.99 -0.42
N SER A 40 -11.21 -1.23 -0.26
CA SER A 40 -12.25 -0.21 -0.45
C SER A 40 -12.12 0.99 0.51
N GLU A 41 -11.70 0.75 1.76
CA GLU A 41 -11.49 1.85 2.73
C GLU A 41 -10.27 2.69 2.36
N ILE A 42 -9.21 2.05 1.86
CA ILE A 42 -8.02 2.75 1.37
C ILE A 42 -8.37 3.60 0.14
N LEU A 43 -9.15 3.04 -0.80
CA LEU A 43 -9.62 3.78 -1.96
C LEU A 43 -10.46 5.00 -1.56
N ALA A 44 -11.36 4.83 -0.58
CA ALA A 44 -12.18 5.93 -0.07
C ALA A 44 -11.31 7.04 0.56
N ARG A 45 -10.31 6.68 1.38
CA ARG A 45 -9.39 7.68 1.98
C ARG A 45 -8.50 8.39 0.96
N LEU A 46 -8.10 7.69 -0.11
CA LEU A 46 -7.30 8.27 -1.19
C LEU A 46 -8.15 8.93 -2.30
N ASN A 47 -9.47 8.99 -2.13
CA ASN A 47 -10.43 9.47 -3.12
C ASN A 47 -10.24 8.84 -4.52
N LEU A 48 -9.94 7.53 -4.54
CA LEU A 48 -9.70 6.76 -5.76
C LEU A 48 -10.97 6.03 -6.21
N LYS A 49 -11.31 6.18 -7.49
CA LYS A 49 -12.47 5.49 -8.10
C LYS A 49 -12.17 4.05 -8.53
N SER A 50 -10.90 3.64 -8.53
CA SER A 50 -10.48 2.31 -9.01
C SER A 50 -9.24 1.82 -8.27
N THR A 51 -9.05 0.50 -8.25
CA THR A 51 -7.88 -0.16 -7.67
C THR A 51 -6.61 -0.01 -8.51
N ALA A 52 -6.72 0.28 -9.81
CA ALA A 52 -5.58 0.42 -10.71
C ALA A 52 -4.54 1.47 -10.25
N PRO A 53 -4.93 2.74 -9.97
CA PRO A 53 -3.97 3.74 -9.47
C PRO A 53 -3.37 3.35 -8.12
N TYR A 54 -4.14 2.68 -7.26
CA TYR A 54 -3.66 2.21 -5.97
C TYR A 54 -2.59 1.12 -6.12
N TYR A 55 -2.84 0.10 -6.96
CA TYR A 55 -1.87 -0.97 -7.21
C TYR A 55 -0.61 -0.48 -7.93
N SER A 56 -0.73 0.48 -8.85
CA SER A 56 0.44 1.12 -9.47
C SER A 56 1.30 1.83 -8.41
N ARG A 57 0.68 2.61 -7.51
CA ARG A 57 1.41 3.28 -6.42
C ARG A 57 2.09 2.29 -5.47
N LEU A 58 1.41 1.20 -5.09
CA LEU A 58 2.01 0.14 -4.28
C LEU A 58 3.19 -0.54 -4.96
N THR A 59 3.10 -0.76 -6.28
CA THR A 59 4.21 -1.32 -7.08
C THR A 59 5.43 -0.42 -7.03
N HIS A 60 5.24 0.90 -7.21
CA HIS A 60 6.35 1.84 -7.08
C HIS A 60 6.93 1.91 -5.68
N LEU A 61 6.10 1.85 -4.63
CA LEU A 61 6.59 1.79 -3.26
C LEU A 61 7.38 0.50 -2.99
N GLN A 62 7.02 -0.60 -3.66
CA GLN A 62 7.76 -1.86 -3.60
C GLN A 62 9.08 -1.82 -4.38
N GLU A 63 9.10 -1.26 -5.59
CA GLU A 63 10.33 -1.05 -6.38
C GLU A 63 11.36 -0.20 -5.62
N LYS A 64 10.87 0.78 -4.83
CA LYS A 64 11.71 1.63 -3.97
C LYS A 64 12.14 0.97 -2.67
N GLY A 65 11.66 -0.23 -2.36
CA GLY A 65 12.03 -0.96 -1.14
C GLY A 65 11.34 -0.46 0.14
N TYR A 66 10.22 0.26 0.04
CA TYR A 66 9.50 0.75 1.22
C TYR A 66 8.54 -0.27 1.81
N LEU A 67 7.95 -1.09 0.95
CA LEU A 67 7.02 -2.14 1.35
C LEU A 67 7.08 -3.33 0.39
N ARG A 68 6.51 -4.45 0.80
CA ARG A 68 6.17 -5.56 -0.10
C ARG A 68 4.67 -5.70 -0.08
N TRP A 69 4.07 -5.84 -1.25
CA TRP A 69 2.66 -6.13 -1.36
C TRP A 69 2.41 -7.31 -2.31
N GLY A 70 1.38 -8.06 -1.99
CA GLY A 70 0.93 -9.16 -2.81
C GLY A 70 -0.58 -9.28 -2.77
N LYS A 71 -1.17 -9.76 -3.87
CA LYS A 71 -2.48 -10.38 -3.77
C LYS A 71 -2.30 -11.57 -2.83
N ALA A 72 -3.12 -11.63 -1.77
CA ALA A 72 -3.11 -12.82 -0.93
C ALA A 72 -3.38 -14.00 -1.87
N PRO A 73 -2.66 -15.13 -1.74
CA PRO A 73 -2.96 -16.28 -2.56
C PRO A 73 -4.45 -16.54 -2.42
N THR A 74 -5.18 -16.42 -3.53
CA THR A 74 -6.50 -17.03 -3.60
C THR A 74 -6.24 -18.47 -3.23
N GLN A 75 -6.87 -19.00 -2.18
CA GLN A 75 -6.99 -20.44 -2.04
C GLN A 75 -7.66 -20.92 -3.33
N ALA A 76 -6.83 -21.30 -4.30
CA ALA A 76 -7.26 -22.16 -5.39
C ALA A 76 -7.48 -23.48 -4.69
N THR A 77 -8.75 -23.75 -4.36
CA THR A 77 -9.24 -25.09 -4.11
C THR A 77 -8.76 -25.95 -5.28
N ALA A 78 -7.78 -26.80 -5.01
CA ALA A 78 -7.47 -27.96 -5.82
C ALA A 78 -8.49 -29.06 -5.49
#